data_AF-A0A9Q0N2C8-F1
#
_entry.id   AF-A0A9Q0N2C8-F1
#
_cell.length_a   1.000
_cell.length_b   1.000
_cell.length_c   1.000
_cell.angle_alpha   90.00
_cell.angle_beta   90.00
_cell.angle_gamma   90.00
#
_symmetry.space_group_name_H-M   'P 1'
#
loop_
_entity.id
_entity.type
_entity.pdbx_description
1 polymer ?
#
loop_
_entity_poly.entity_id
_entity_poly.type
_entity_poly.pdbx_seq_one_letter_code
_entity_poly.pdbx_strand_id
1 'polypeptide(L)'
;MENKPKAEKPMEISPAAKKMVSSKLPQHRVKLFNHLYADKGPENVLNSSSIHPAIVKLGAQYANGTIVGSNARCIAFMEGIKKVIGDFNTPSEKEFGRGLEAILHSCDNYLQQCRPSSVSIKKALEFIKWQIRQLPANQSDAESKEHLLESVDTYVRDQIETAAQAISIFVQEKISNRDVILTFGCSSLICHIIEEAQKRNVDFSVVVVDSRPHHEGQEMLRRLVALKIHCTLVLINAIGFVMPGVTKVLLGANALLANGYVRSRAGTAQVALVAKSYNVPVLVCCETHKFSEHAQTDAFVYNEIGLCTQSNFHTPRPQETLTEYLDFPKKIEA
;
A
#
# COMPACT_ATOMS: atom_id res chain seq x y z
N MET A 1 -48.58 -39.98 -1.26
CA MET A 1 -48.08 -39.93 0.12
C MET A 1 -46.56 -39.93 0.06
N GLU A 2 -45.95 -39.00 0.77
CA GLU A 2 -44.65 -38.40 0.50
C GLU A 2 -43.45 -39.34 0.66
N ASN A 3 -42.54 -39.29 -0.31
CA ASN A 3 -41.18 -39.79 -0.19
C ASN A 3 -40.36 -38.79 0.65
N LYS A 4 -40.04 -39.16 1.89
CA LYS A 4 -39.02 -38.46 2.70
C LYS A 4 -37.61 -38.72 2.12
N PRO A 5 -36.76 -37.71 1.93
CA PRO A 5 -35.36 -37.93 1.59
C PRO A 5 -34.54 -38.36 2.81
N LYS A 6 -33.61 -39.29 2.57
CA LYS A 6 -32.63 -39.81 3.53
C LYS A 6 -31.65 -38.69 3.94
N ALA A 7 -31.33 -38.61 5.23
CA ALA A 7 -30.33 -37.71 5.78
C ALA A 7 -28.92 -38.09 5.28
N GLU A 8 -28.23 -37.13 4.64
CA GLU A 8 -26.81 -37.24 4.30
C GLU A 8 -25.96 -37.08 5.56
N LYS A 9 -25.01 -38.00 5.75
CA LYS A 9 -23.98 -37.91 6.80
C LYS A 9 -22.98 -36.81 6.43
N PRO A 10 -22.45 -36.03 7.39
CA PRO A 10 -21.40 -35.05 7.10
C PRO A 10 -20.15 -35.75 6.59
N MET A 11 -19.64 -35.27 5.46
CA MET A 11 -18.42 -35.75 4.82
C MET A 11 -17.21 -35.44 5.73
N GLU A 12 -16.61 -36.47 6.33
CA GLU A 12 -15.39 -36.33 7.13
C GLU A 12 -14.22 -35.89 6.24
N ILE A 13 -13.70 -34.69 6.50
CA ILE A 13 -12.52 -34.15 5.81
C ILE A 13 -11.29 -34.91 6.31
N SER A 14 -10.55 -35.52 5.37
CA SER A 14 -9.36 -36.32 5.64
C SER A 14 -8.26 -35.54 6.41
N PRO A 15 -7.47 -36.21 7.26
CA PRO A 15 -6.43 -35.58 8.09
C PRO A 15 -5.28 -34.94 7.28
N ALA A 16 -5.19 -35.18 5.98
CA ALA A 16 -4.21 -34.54 5.09
C ALA A 16 -4.55 -33.05 4.81
N ALA A 17 -5.84 -32.69 4.73
CA ALA A 17 -6.26 -31.31 4.51
C ALA A 17 -6.05 -30.41 5.74
N LYS A 18 -6.04 -30.98 6.95
CA LYS A 18 -5.69 -30.27 8.20
C LYS A 18 -4.20 -29.92 8.30
N LYS A 19 -3.34 -30.53 7.49
CA LYS A 19 -1.88 -30.35 7.55
C LYS A 19 -1.34 -29.23 6.65
N MET A 20 -2.14 -28.68 5.73
CA MET A 20 -1.72 -27.61 4.82
C MET A 20 -1.96 -26.19 5.35
N VAL A 21 -2.63 -26.01 6.50
CA VAL A 21 -2.97 -24.69 7.06
C VAL A 21 -2.60 -24.62 8.54
N SER A 22 -1.32 -24.84 8.83
CA SER A 22 -0.73 -24.54 10.15
C SER A 22 0.63 -23.90 9.89
N SER A 23 0.62 -22.63 9.48
CA SER A 23 1.85 -21.83 9.45
C SER A 23 2.22 -21.47 10.90
N LYS A 24 2.94 -22.37 11.57
CA LYS A 24 3.57 -22.07 12.85
C LYS A 24 4.38 -20.78 12.70
N LEU A 25 4.04 -19.76 13.50
CA LEU A 25 4.82 -18.53 13.62
C LEU A 25 6.31 -18.87 13.79
N PRO A 26 7.24 -18.13 13.15
CA PRO A 26 8.65 -18.44 13.21
C PRO A 26 9.12 -18.48 14.66
N GLN A 27 9.59 -19.65 15.11
CA GLN A 27 10.06 -19.88 16.49
C GLN A 27 11.25 -18.98 16.87
N HIS A 28 11.92 -18.36 15.90
CA HIS A 28 13.06 -17.48 16.12
C HIS A 28 12.69 -16.02 15.81
N ARG A 29 12.24 -15.29 16.83
CA ARG A 29 12.07 -13.82 16.78
C ARG A 29 13.43 -13.14 16.96
N VAL A 30 13.72 -12.13 16.15
CA VAL A 30 14.93 -11.32 16.31
C VAL A 30 14.74 -10.40 17.50
N LYS A 31 15.62 -10.49 18.53
CA LYS A 31 15.49 -9.77 19.80
C LYS A 31 15.25 -8.26 19.64
N LEU A 32 15.95 -7.62 18.70
CA LEU A 32 15.83 -6.19 18.42
C LEU A 32 14.43 -5.79 17.94
N PHE A 33 13.74 -6.69 17.23
CA PHE A 33 12.43 -6.45 16.62
C PHE A 33 11.27 -7.06 17.43
N ASN A 34 11.51 -7.50 18.68
CA ASN A 34 10.48 -8.14 19.51
C ASN A 34 9.20 -7.31 19.64
N HIS A 35 9.33 -5.99 19.70
CA HIS A 35 8.21 -5.04 19.81
C HIS A 35 7.41 -4.85 18.51
N LEU A 36 7.91 -5.32 17.36
CA LEU A 36 7.26 -5.21 16.06
C LEU A 36 6.45 -6.45 15.68
N TYR A 37 6.68 -7.59 16.33
CA TYR A 37 5.92 -8.81 16.05
C TYR A 37 4.51 -8.69 16.63
N ALA A 38 3.49 -8.71 15.78
CA ALA A 38 2.11 -8.84 16.21
C ALA A 38 1.84 -10.28 16.66
N ASP A 39 1.22 -10.46 17.83
CA ASP A 39 0.96 -11.78 18.41
C ASP A 39 -0.26 -12.51 17.80
N LYS A 40 -0.96 -11.93 16.82
CA LYS A 40 -2.22 -12.48 16.29
C LYS A 40 -2.17 -12.61 14.76
N GLY A 41 -2.27 -13.84 14.27
CA GLY A 41 -2.36 -14.16 12.86
C GLY A 41 -3.78 -14.04 12.28
N PRO A 42 -3.93 -14.17 10.94
CA PRO A 42 -5.19 -14.00 10.22
C PRO A 42 -6.28 -15.04 10.55
N GLU A 43 -5.96 -16.13 11.26
CA GLU A 43 -6.92 -17.19 11.58
C GLU A 43 -8.03 -16.74 12.55
N ASN A 44 -7.78 -15.75 13.41
CA ASN A 44 -8.80 -15.18 14.31
C ASN A 44 -9.59 -14.02 13.68
N VAL A 45 -9.23 -13.61 12.47
CA VAL A 45 -9.72 -12.40 11.81
C VAL A 45 -11.03 -12.68 11.04
N LEU A 46 -11.23 -13.91 10.55
CA LEU A 46 -12.40 -14.26 9.74
C LEU A 46 -13.74 -14.37 10.51
N ASN A 47 -13.71 -14.39 11.84
CA ASN A 47 -14.90 -14.64 12.69
C ASN A 47 -15.49 -13.38 13.35
N SER A 48 -15.13 -12.18 12.90
CA SER A 48 -15.68 -10.94 13.45
C SER A 48 -17.06 -10.61 12.85
N SER A 49 -18.13 -11.18 13.41
CA SER A 49 -19.53 -10.94 13.02
C SER A 49 -19.97 -9.47 13.12
N SER A 50 -19.21 -8.62 13.80
CA SER A 50 -19.49 -7.20 14.01
C SER A 50 -18.86 -6.26 12.98
N ILE A 51 -18.10 -6.77 12.00
CA ILE A 51 -17.33 -5.94 11.07
C ILE A 51 -17.95 -5.98 9.68
N HIS A 52 -17.97 -4.81 9.03
CA HIS A 52 -18.54 -4.65 7.70
C HIS A 52 -17.83 -5.55 6.67
N PRO A 53 -18.56 -6.30 5.81
CA PRO A 53 -17.96 -7.23 4.84
C PRO A 53 -16.93 -6.59 3.90
N ALA A 54 -17.13 -5.32 3.52
CA ALA A 54 -16.18 -4.58 2.69
C ALA A 54 -14.81 -4.41 3.39
N ILE A 55 -14.80 -4.18 4.71
CA ILE A 55 -13.58 -4.04 5.50
C ILE A 55 -12.93 -5.40 5.74
N VAL A 56 -13.72 -6.45 5.93
CA VAL A 56 -13.21 -7.83 6.02
C VAL A 56 -12.45 -8.21 4.75
N LYS A 57 -13.04 -7.95 3.58
CA LYS A 57 -12.41 -8.14 2.27
C LYS A 57 -11.12 -7.32 2.13
N LEU A 58 -11.14 -6.05 2.54
CA LEU A 58 -9.97 -5.18 2.50
C LEU A 58 -8.85 -5.70 3.40
N GLY A 59 -9.17 -6.16 4.61
CA GLY A 59 -8.22 -6.77 5.53
C GLY A 59 -7.52 -8.00 4.94
N ALA A 60 -8.29 -8.87 4.27
CA ALA A 60 -7.73 -10.02 3.55
C ALA A 60 -6.80 -9.60 2.41
N GLN A 61 -7.17 -8.58 1.63
CA GLN A 61 -6.33 -8.02 0.56
C GLN A 61 -5.02 -7.39 1.09
N TYR A 62 -5.07 -6.77 2.27
CA TYR A 62 -3.88 -6.24 2.94
C TYR A 62 -2.97 -7.34 3.48
N ALA A 63 -3.54 -8.34 4.15
CA ALA A 63 -2.80 -9.46 4.72
C ALA A 63 -2.12 -10.31 3.63
N ASN A 64 -2.81 -10.55 2.51
CA ASN A 64 -2.26 -11.31 1.38
C ASN A 64 -1.28 -10.50 0.51
N GLY A 65 -1.10 -9.21 0.78
CA GLY A 65 -0.23 -8.35 -0.03
C GLY A 65 -0.74 -8.11 -1.45
N THR A 66 -2.04 -8.24 -1.71
CA THR A 66 -2.63 -7.87 -3.01
C THR A 66 -2.56 -6.36 -3.23
N ILE A 67 -2.84 -5.57 -2.18
CA ILE A 67 -2.75 -4.10 -2.22
C ILE A 67 -1.59 -3.65 -1.35
N VAL A 68 -0.50 -3.19 -1.98
CA VAL A 68 0.77 -2.91 -1.27
C VAL A 68 1.14 -1.43 -1.23
N GLY A 69 0.86 -0.68 -2.30
CA GLY A 69 1.25 0.74 -2.42
C GLY A 69 0.56 1.64 -1.41
N SER A 70 1.24 2.68 -0.92
CA SER A 70 0.68 3.57 0.12
C SER A 70 -0.59 4.30 -0.32
N ASN A 71 -0.64 4.76 -1.58
CA ASN A 71 -1.83 5.41 -2.15
C ASN A 71 -2.92 4.39 -2.43
N ALA A 72 -2.59 3.27 -3.09
CA ALA A 72 -3.55 2.21 -3.39
C ALA A 72 -4.24 1.67 -2.12
N ARG A 73 -3.48 1.50 -1.03
CA ARG A 73 -4.05 1.15 0.27
C ARG A 73 -4.99 2.24 0.78
N CYS A 74 -4.59 3.52 0.72
CA CYS A 74 -5.41 4.64 1.17
C CYS A 74 -6.72 4.76 0.37
N ILE A 75 -6.67 4.65 -0.96
CA ILE A 75 -7.85 4.71 -1.83
C ILE A 75 -8.80 3.55 -1.52
N ALA A 76 -8.28 2.32 -1.44
CA ALA A 76 -9.09 1.14 -1.10
C ALA A 76 -9.69 1.23 0.32
N PHE A 77 -8.98 1.87 1.26
CA PHE A 77 -9.51 2.18 2.58
C PHE A 77 -10.68 3.18 2.50
N MET A 78 -10.50 4.28 1.79
CA MET A 78 -11.55 5.30 1.60
C MET A 78 -12.79 4.70 0.92
N GLU A 79 -12.63 3.90 -0.13
CA GLU A 79 -13.73 3.16 -0.76
C GLU A 79 -14.42 2.18 0.20
N GLY A 80 -13.65 1.50 1.04
CA GLY A 80 -14.18 0.63 2.10
C GLY A 80 -15.02 1.41 3.10
N ILE A 81 -14.54 2.57 3.54
CA ILE A 81 -15.26 3.45 4.47
C ILE A 81 -16.53 4.03 3.82
N LYS A 82 -16.53 4.40 2.53
CA LYS A 82 -17.75 4.82 1.83
C LYS A 82 -18.86 3.79 1.94
N LYS A 83 -18.54 2.51 1.75
CA LYS A 83 -19.50 1.41 1.89
C LYS A 83 -20.02 1.30 3.32
N VAL A 84 -19.13 1.40 4.30
CA VAL A 84 -19.51 1.40 5.73
C VAL A 84 -20.47 2.55 6.05
N ILE A 85 -20.19 3.76 5.58
CA ILE A 85 -21.03 4.94 5.83
C ILE A 85 -22.40 4.80 5.15
N GLY A 86 -22.43 4.29 3.91
CA GLY A 86 -23.67 4.06 3.16
C GLY A 86 -24.60 3.08 3.88
N ASP A 87 -24.04 1.93 4.29
CA ASP A 87 -24.79 0.82 4.91
C ASP A 87 -25.07 1.03 6.41
N PHE A 88 -24.47 2.06 7.03
CA PHE A 88 -24.64 2.33 8.47
C PHE A 88 -26.05 2.83 8.79
N ASN A 89 -26.73 2.21 9.76
CA ASN A 89 -27.99 2.70 10.29
C ASN A 89 -27.82 3.09 11.75
N THR A 90 -28.33 4.27 12.11
CA THR A 90 -28.25 4.79 13.46
C THR A 90 -29.11 3.95 14.41
N PRO A 91 -28.54 3.33 15.45
CA PRO A 91 -29.35 2.67 16.46
C PRO A 91 -30.12 3.72 17.26
N SER A 92 -31.38 3.44 17.59
CA SER A 92 -32.33 4.40 18.19
C SER A 92 -31.87 5.06 19.50
N GLU A 93 -30.83 4.52 20.15
CA GLU A 93 -30.29 5.00 21.43
C GLU A 93 -29.02 5.87 21.29
N LYS A 94 -28.43 6.03 20.08
CA LYS A 94 -27.16 6.76 19.91
C LYS A 94 -27.27 7.86 18.85
N GLU A 95 -26.51 8.93 19.07
CA GLU A 95 -26.23 9.94 18.04
C GLU A 95 -25.46 9.30 16.87
N PHE A 96 -25.81 9.69 15.63
CA PHE A 96 -25.18 9.23 14.39
C PHE A 96 -23.64 9.26 14.47
N GLY A 97 -23.06 10.41 14.85
CA GLY A 97 -21.60 10.59 14.89
C GLY A 97 -20.90 9.66 15.87
N ARG A 98 -21.44 9.46 17.08
CA ARG A 98 -20.85 8.55 18.09
C ARG A 98 -20.96 7.10 17.67
N GLY A 99 -22.09 6.71 17.07
CA GLY A 99 -22.29 5.37 16.53
C GLY A 99 -21.29 5.05 15.42
N LEU A 100 -21.12 5.96 14.48
CA LEU A 100 -20.19 5.81 13.37
C LEU A 100 -18.73 5.78 13.84
N GLU A 101 -18.32 6.66 14.76
CA GLU A 101 -16.95 6.67 15.29
C GLU A 101 -16.58 5.34 15.98
N ALA A 102 -17.53 4.73 16.70
CA ALA A 102 -17.33 3.41 17.34
C ALA A 102 -17.13 2.28 16.31
N ILE A 103 -17.88 2.31 15.20
CA ILE A 103 -17.71 1.34 14.10
C ILE A 103 -16.38 1.57 13.40
N LEU A 104 -16.02 2.82 13.09
CA LEU A 104 -14.74 3.15 12.47
C LEU A 104 -13.55 2.70 13.34
N HIS A 105 -13.65 2.86 14.66
CA HIS A 105 -12.62 2.36 15.58
C HIS A 105 -12.50 0.82 15.53
N SER A 106 -13.63 0.12 15.46
CA SER A 106 -13.64 -1.35 15.32
C SER A 106 -13.03 -1.80 14.00
N CYS A 107 -13.33 -1.11 12.90
CA CYS A 107 -12.74 -1.33 11.57
C CYS A 107 -11.23 -1.09 11.56
N ASP A 108 -10.75 0.02 12.16
CA ASP A 108 -9.32 0.33 12.25
C ASP A 108 -8.57 -0.73 13.08
N ASN A 109 -9.10 -1.12 14.24
CA ASN A 109 -8.51 -2.16 15.08
C ASN A 109 -8.36 -3.50 14.33
N TYR A 110 -9.36 -3.86 13.51
CA TYR A 110 -9.30 -5.05 12.67
C TYR A 110 -8.26 -4.94 11.55
N LEU A 111 -8.23 -3.81 10.84
CA LEU A 111 -7.26 -3.59 9.77
C LEU A 111 -5.83 -3.60 10.32
N GLN A 112 -5.60 -2.99 11.50
CA GLN A 112 -4.31 -3.02 12.19
C GLN A 112 -3.84 -4.44 12.53
N GLN A 113 -4.76 -5.34 12.87
CA GLN A 113 -4.46 -6.77 13.10
C GLN A 113 -4.11 -7.50 11.79
N CYS A 114 -4.78 -7.16 10.68
CA CYS A 114 -4.48 -7.74 9.37
C CYS A 114 -3.10 -7.30 8.87
N ARG A 115 -2.82 -5.99 8.99
CA ARG A 115 -1.57 -5.36 8.58
C ARG A 115 -1.45 -3.97 9.22
N PRO A 116 -0.31 -3.59 9.80
CA PRO A 116 -0.14 -2.26 10.39
C PRO A 116 -0.54 -1.12 9.44
N SER A 117 -1.34 -0.18 9.95
CA SER A 117 -1.84 0.97 9.18
C SER A 117 -0.69 1.88 8.73
N SER A 118 -0.65 2.21 7.43
CA SER A 118 0.29 3.19 6.89
C SER A 118 -0.05 4.61 7.38
N VAL A 119 0.91 5.53 7.28
CA VAL A 119 0.69 6.94 7.65
C VAL A 119 -0.46 7.55 6.83
N SER A 120 -0.54 7.22 5.53
CA SER A 120 -1.66 7.65 4.67
C SER A 120 -3.03 7.23 5.21
N ILE A 121 -3.19 5.97 5.65
CA ILE A 121 -4.45 5.48 6.21
C ILE A 121 -4.76 6.16 7.54
N LYS A 122 -3.76 6.34 8.41
CA LYS A 122 -3.96 7.02 9.71
C LYS A 122 -4.46 8.45 9.52
N LYS A 123 -3.83 9.20 8.60
CA LYS A 123 -4.25 10.58 8.27
C LYS A 123 -5.63 10.63 7.61
N ALA A 124 -5.96 9.68 6.74
CA ALA A 124 -7.31 9.57 6.18
C ALA A 124 -8.36 9.27 7.26
N LEU A 125 -8.07 8.39 8.22
CA LEU A 125 -8.96 8.10 9.34
C LEU A 125 -9.13 9.31 10.28
N GLU A 126 -8.05 10.03 10.58
CA GLU A 126 -8.10 11.28 11.34
C GLU A 126 -8.98 12.33 10.65
N PHE A 127 -8.86 12.46 9.33
CA PHE A 127 -9.70 13.35 8.53
C PHE A 127 -11.19 12.97 8.62
N ILE A 128 -11.54 11.70 8.46
CA ILE A 128 -12.95 11.24 8.55
C ILE A 128 -13.50 11.48 9.97
N LYS A 129 -12.72 11.18 11.01
CA LYS A 129 -13.12 11.47 12.40
C LYS A 129 -13.32 12.96 12.64
N TRP A 130 -12.47 13.80 12.05
CA TRP A 130 -12.63 15.25 12.12
C TRP A 130 -13.94 15.69 11.44
N GLN A 131 -14.24 15.19 10.23
CA GLN A 131 -15.51 15.48 9.53
C GLN A 131 -16.73 15.08 10.37
N ILE A 132 -16.70 13.91 11.00
CA ILE A 132 -17.80 13.45 11.88
C ILE A 132 -18.03 14.42 13.05
N ARG A 133 -16.95 14.98 13.62
CA ARG A 133 -17.05 15.94 14.73
C ARG A 133 -17.58 17.32 14.30
N GLN A 134 -17.46 17.67 13.02
CA GLN A 134 -17.99 18.92 12.48
C GLN A 134 -19.47 18.82 12.08
N LEU A 135 -20.09 17.62 12.15
CA LEU A 135 -21.49 17.46 11.77
C LEU A 135 -22.41 18.22 12.72
N PRO A 136 -23.35 19.02 12.20
CA PRO A 136 -24.32 19.74 13.03
C PRO A 136 -25.37 18.77 13.63
N ALA A 137 -25.73 18.99 14.89
CA ALA A 137 -26.66 18.13 15.63
C ALA A 137 -28.10 18.14 15.09
N ASN A 138 -28.46 19.16 14.28
CA ASN A 138 -29.82 19.36 13.76
C ASN A 138 -30.02 18.78 12.34
N GLN A 139 -29.03 18.11 11.77
CA GLN A 139 -29.09 17.56 10.42
C GLN A 139 -29.66 16.14 10.42
N SER A 140 -30.35 15.77 9.35
CA SER A 140 -30.83 14.39 9.21
C SER A 140 -29.69 13.41 8.93
N ASP A 141 -29.84 12.17 9.38
CA ASP A 141 -28.85 11.10 9.14
C ASP A 141 -28.53 10.92 7.64
N ALA A 142 -29.52 11.11 6.76
CA ALA A 142 -29.34 11.00 5.32
C ALA A 142 -28.42 12.09 4.75
N GLU A 143 -28.65 13.35 5.14
CA GLU A 143 -27.82 14.48 4.71
C GLU A 143 -26.41 14.39 5.32
N SER A 144 -26.28 13.96 6.57
CA SER A 144 -24.97 13.74 7.19
C SER A 144 -24.18 12.63 6.48
N LYS A 145 -24.83 11.55 6.04
CA LYS A 145 -24.18 10.52 5.22
C LYS A 145 -23.71 11.06 3.88
N GLU A 146 -24.56 11.80 3.17
CA GLU A 146 -24.23 12.40 1.87
C GLU A 146 -23.02 13.32 1.98
N HIS A 147 -23.02 14.22 2.97
CA HIS A 147 -21.89 15.11 3.25
C HIS A 147 -20.60 14.35 3.53
N LEU A 148 -20.65 13.27 4.32
CA LEU A 148 -19.47 12.45 4.60
C LEU A 148 -18.95 11.72 3.35
N LEU A 149 -19.85 11.20 2.50
CA LEU A 149 -19.48 10.53 1.25
C LEU A 149 -18.80 11.51 0.28
N GLU A 150 -19.36 12.71 0.13
CA GLU A 150 -18.75 13.78 -0.67
C GLU A 150 -17.40 14.23 -0.10
N SER A 151 -17.28 14.32 1.22
CA SER A 151 -16.02 14.65 1.89
C SER A 151 -14.94 13.61 1.62
N VAL A 152 -15.30 12.32 1.58
CA VAL A 152 -14.37 11.24 1.24
C VAL A 152 -13.91 11.34 -0.21
N ASP A 153 -14.82 11.60 -1.15
CA ASP A 153 -14.48 11.75 -2.57
C ASP A 153 -13.62 12.98 -2.83
N THR A 154 -13.93 14.08 -2.16
CA THR A 154 -13.13 15.32 -2.21
C THR A 154 -11.72 15.08 -1.66
N TYR A 155 -11.58 14.33 -0.57
CA TYR A 155 -10.27 13.97 -0.03
C TYR A 155 -9.42 13.17 -1.03
N VAL A 156 -10.00 12.15 -1.67
CA VAL A 156 -9.26 11.33 -2.65
C VAL A 156 -8.83 12.18 -3.84
N ARG A 157 -9.74 12.98 -4.40
CA ARG A 157 -9.47 13.88 -5.52
C ARG A 157 -8.35 14.87 -5.19
N ASP A 158 -8.51 15.63 -4.11
CA ASP A 158 -7.64 16.77 -3.82
C ASP A 158 -6.28 16.31 -3.25
N GLN A 159 -6.29 15.37 -2.29
CA GLN A 159 -5.09 14.98 -1.54
C GLN A 159 -4.24 13.92 -2.24
N ILE A 160 -4.80 13.20 -3.21
CA ILE A 160 -4.10 12.13 -3.95
C ILE A 160 -3.94 12.51 -5.42
N GLU A 161 -5.04 12.74 -6.15
CA GLU A 161 -4.98 12.95 -7.61
C GLU A 161 -4.41 14.32 -7.98
N THR A 162 -5.01 15.41 -7.48
CA THR A 162 -4.55 16.78 -7.74
C THR A 162 -3.14 17.00 -7.17
N ALA A 163 -2.85 16.43 -5.99
CA ALA A 163 -1.51 16.44 -5.42
C ALA A 163 -0.49 15.73 -6.32
N ALA A 164 -0.81 14.57 -6.88
CA ALA A 164 0.07 13.85 -7.80
C ALA A 164 0.33 14.66 -9.09
N GLN A 165 -0.71 15.30 -9.65
CA GLN A 165 -0.58 16.18 -10.81
C GLN A 165 0.33 17.38 -10.52
N ALA A 166 0.12 18.05 -9.39
CA ALA A 166 0.94 19.19 -8.98
C ALA A 166 2.42 18.78 -8.82
N ILE A 167 2.68 17.68 -8.12
CA ILE A 167 4.05 17.14 -7.96
C ILE A 167 4.65 16.80 -9.32
N SER A 168 3.87 16.19 -10.23
CA SER A 168 4.33 15.88 -11.57
C SER A 168 4.80 17.13 -12.30
N ILE A 169 3.99 18.19 -12.33
CA ILE A 169 4.35 19.46 -12.97
C ILE A 169 5.69 20.00 -12.45
N PHE A 170 5.88 20.06 -11.13
CA PHE A 170 7.14 20.55 -10.54
C PHE A 170 8.35 19.66 -10.86
N VAL A 171 8.18 18.34 -10.89
CA VAL A 171 9.28 17.42 -11.19
C VAL A 171 9.62 17.44 -12.69
N GLN A 172 8.64 17.64 -13.57
CA GLN A 172 8.89 17.76 -15.01
C GLN A 172 9.86 18.89 -15.35
N GLU A 173 9.81 20.01 -14.63
CA GLU A 173 10.76 21.13 -14.82
C GLU A 173 12.21 20.75 -14.50
N LYS A 174 12.42 19.64 -13.77
CA LYS A 174 13.74 19.14 -13.38
C LYS A 174 14.26 18.03 -14.29
N ILE A 175 13.39 17.43 -15.10
CA ILE A 175 13.78 16.38 -16.05
C ILE A 175 14.21 17.07 -17.36
N SER A 176 15.38 16.70 -17.86
CA SER A 176 16.00 17.28 -19.06
C SER A 176 16.31 16.19 -20.08
N ASN A 177 16.51 16.59 -21.34
CA ASN A 177 16.93 15.67 -22.39
C ASN A 177 18.28 15.03 -22.03
N ARG A 178 18.42 13.75 -22.38
CA ARG A 178 19.53 12.82 -22.09
C ARG A 178 19.72 12.51 -20.61
N ASP A 179 18.72 12.73 -19.77
CA ASP A 179 18.78 12.28 -18.39
C ASP A 179 18.74 10.75 -18.28
N VAL A 180 19.49 10.24 -17.30
CA VAL A 180 19.43 8.86 -16.86
C VAL A 180 18.85 8.86 -15.45
N ILE A 181 17.57 8.53 -15.35
CA ILE A 181 16.80 8.61 -14.11
C ILE A 181 16.84 7.26 -13.42
N LEU A 182 17.35 7.22 -12.18
CA LEU A 182 17.28 6.01 -11.35
C LEU A 182 16.07 6.06 -10.42
N THR A 183 15.34 4.95 -10.31
CA THR A 183 14.26 4.77 -9.33
C THR A 183 14.39 3.44 -8.59
N PHE A 184 13.69 3.29 -7.46
CA PHE A 184 13.78 2.12 -6.59
C PHE A 184 12.39 1.56 -6.24
N GLY A 185 12.20 0.26 -6.48
CA GLY A 185 10.93 -0.43 -6.26
C GLY A 185 9.82 0.00 -7.24
N CYS A 186 8.56 -0.10 -6.82
CA CYS A 186 7.41 0.34 -7.61
C CYS A 186 6.62 1.43 -6.88
N SER A 187 6.65 2.65 -7.43
CA SER A 187 5.86 3.79 -6.94
C SER A 187 4.93 4.28 -8.03
N SER A 188 3.62 4.32 -7.74
CA SER A 188 2.61 4.83 -8.66
C SER A 188 2.84 6.30 -9.02
N LEU A 189 3.26 7.12 -8.04
CA LEU A 189 3.56 8.54 -8.27
C LEU A 189 4.77 8.71 -9.21
N ILE A 190 5.84 7.95 -9.00
CA ILE A 190 7.03 8.03 -9.87
C ILE A 190 6.70 7.50 -11.27
N CYS A 191 5.91 6.43 -11.37
CA CYS A 191 5.44 5.92 -12.66
C CYS A 191 4.65 6.99 -13.42
N HIS A 192 3.73 7.69 -12.75
CA HIS A 192 2.96 8.79 -13.33
C HIS A 192 3.86 9.95 -13.79
N ILE A 193 4.85 10.35 -12.99
CA ILE A 193 5.83 11.38 -13.38
C ILE A 193 6.60 10.96 -14.64
N ILE A 194 7.08 9.72 -14.70
CA ILE A 194 7.84 9.23 -15.86
C ILE A 194 6.95 9.14 -17.10
N GLU A 195 5.70 8.72 -16.95
CA GLU A 195 4.71 8.70 -18.02
C GLU A 195 4.44 10.10 -18.59
N GLU A 196 4.24 11.10 -17.73
CA GLU A 196 4.04 12.49 -18.14
C GLU A 196 5.28 13.06 -18.85
N ALA A 197 6.48 12.67 -18.43
CA ALA A 197 7.73 13.05 -19.11
C ALA A 197 7.80 12.47 -20.53
N GLN A 198 7.39 11.21 -20.69
CA GLN A 198 7.32 10.55 -22.00
C GLN A 198 6.29 11.20 -22.92
N LYS A 199 5.11 11.58 -22.40
CA LYS A 199 4.07 12.29 -23.17
C LYS A 199 4.54 13.64 -23.70
N ARG A 200 5.49 14.29 -23.00
CA ARG A 200 6.14 15.54 -23.42
C ARG A 200 7.27 15.33 -24.43
N ASN A 201 7.54 14.08 -24.86
CA ASN A 201 8.62 13.69 -25.77
C ASN A 201 10.02 14.11 -25.28
N VAL A 202 10.26 14.06 -23.97
CA VAL A 202 11.61 14.25 -23.42
C VAL A 202 12.43 13.00 -23.72
N ASP A 203 13.67 13.18 -24.19
CA ASP A 203 14.61 12.08 -24.42
C ASP A 203 15.27 11.69 -23.11
N PHE A 204 14.93 10.55 -22.51
CA PHE A 204 15.54 10.08 -21.26
C PHE A 204 15.53 8.55 -21.18
N SER A 205 16.32 8.00 -20.25
CA SER A 205 16.31 6.58 -19.93
C SER A 205 16.13 6.35 -18.44
N VAL A 206 15.61 5.18 -18.07
CA VAL A 206 15.29 4.85 -16.68
C VAL A 206 16.06 3.62 -16.21
N VAL A 207 16.72 3.73 -15.06
CA VAL A 207 17.32 2.61 -14.34
C VAL A 207 16.40 2.25 -13.17
N VAL A 208 15.78 1.08 -13.23
CA VAL A 208 14.94 0.56 -12.16
C VAL A 208 15.79 -0.34 -11.28
N VAL A 209 15.92 0.05 -10.01
CA VAL A 209 16.60 -0.75 -8.99
C VAL A 209 15.55 -1.59 -8.24
N ASP A 210 15.78 -2.89 -8.22
CA ASP A 210 14.92 -3.87 -7.55
C ASP A 210 15.62 -4.53 -6.36
N SER A 211 14.82 -5.07 -5.44
CA SER A 211 15.32 -5.74 -4.25
C SER A 211 14.48 -6.96 -3.86
N ARG A 212 15.14 -7.93 -3.26
CA ARG A 212 14.48 -9.06 -2.62
C ARG A 212 13.74 -8.60 -1.34
N PRO A 213 12.65 -9.27 -0.95
CA PRO A 213 12.08 -10.48 -1.56
C PRO A 213 10.91 -10.24 -2.51
N HIS A 214 10.37 -9.02 -2.59
CA HIS A 214 9.09 -8.76 -3.26
C HIS A 214 9.22 -8.47 -4.76
N HIS A 215 10.43 -8.17 -5.24
CA HIS A 215 10.70 -7.89 -6.65
C HIS A 215 9.77 -6.82 -7.26
N GLU A 216 9.38 -5.82 -6.45
CA GLU A 216 8.44 -4.76 -6.87
C GLU A 216 8.96 -4.00 -8.11
N GLY A 217 10.27 -3.91 -8.31
CA GLY A 217 10.87 -3.24 -9.47
C GLY A 217 10.55 -3.90 -10.81
N GLN A 218 10.22 -5.20 -10.84
CA GLN A 218 9.81 -5.88 -12.07
C GLN A 218 8.46 -5.35 -12.59
N GLU A 219 7.53 -5.05 -11.68
CA GLU A 219 6.24 -4.44 -12.05
C GLU A 219 6.41 -3.00 -12.55
N MET A 220 7.32 -2.24 -11.93
CA MET A 220 7.69 -0.90 -12.43
C MET A 220 8.25 -1.00 -13.86
N LEU A 221 9.20 -1.90 -14.09
CA LEU A 221 9.76 -2.14 -15.42
C LEU A 221 8.67 -2.49 -16.43
N ARG A 222 7.73 -3.40 -16.09
CA ARG A 222 6.64 -3.80 -16.96
C ARG A 222 5.78 -2.60 -17.40
N ARG A 223 5.48 -1.68 -16.48
CA ARG A 223 4.71 -0.46 -16.78
C ARG A 223 5.47 0.48 -17.72
N LEU A 224 6.76 0.70 -17.46
CA LEU A 224 7.58 1.60 -18.28
C LEU A 224 7.85 1.02 -19.69
N VAL A 225 8.03 -0.29 -19.81
CA VAL A 225 8.19 -0.98 -21.10
C VAL A 225 6.91 -0.90 -21.92
N ALA A 226 5.73 -1.00 -21.29
CA ALA A 226 4.44 -0.81 -21.97
C ALA A 226 4.29 0.61 -22.57
N LEU A 227 4.94 1.61 -21.95
CA LEU A 227 5.02 2.99 -22.43
C LEU A 227 6.15 3.22 -23.46
N LYS A 228 6.87 2.17 -23.86
CA LYS A 228 8.01 2.20 -24.80
C LYS A 228 9.20 3.06 -24.34
N ILE A 229 9.41 3.15 -23.03
CA ILE A 229 10.54 3.89 -22.44
C ILE A 229 11.77 2.98 -22.35
N HIS A 230 12.96 3.50 -22.69
CA HIS A 230 14.20 2.75 -22.55
C HIS A 230 14.53 2.53 -21.06
N CYS A 231 14.45 1.27 -20.61
CA CYS A 231 14.60 0.92 -19.21
C CYS A 231 15.67 -0.17 -18.99
N THR A 232 16.44 -0.05 -17.91
CA THR A 232 17.38 -1.07 -17.45
C THR A 232 16.98 -1.51 -16.04
N LEU A 233 16.86 -2.82 -15.81
CA LEU A 233 16.59 -3.38 -14.48
C LEU A 233 17.89 -3.86 -13.85
N VAL A 234 18.16 -3.42 -12.62
CA VAL A 234 19.30 -3.89 -11.83
C VAL A 234 18.86 -4.22 -10.42
N LEU A 235 19.62 -5.09 -9.74
CA LEU A 235 19.41 -5.37 -8.33
C LEU A 235 20.16 -4.36 -7.44
N ILE A 236 19.70 -4.22 -6.20
CA ILE A 236 20.26 -3.29 -5.21
C ILE A 236 21.78 -3.45 -4.97
N ASN A 237 22.34 -4.64 -5.19
CA ASN A 237 23.78 -4.89 -5.08
C ASN A 237 24.60 -4.29 -6.23
N ALA A 238 23.99 -4.01 -7.38
CA ALA A 238 24.64 -3.44 -8.55
C ALA A 238 24.56 -1.91 -8.62
N ILE A 239 23.99 -1.23 -7.61
CA ILE A 239 23.82 0.23 -7.60
C ILE A 239 25.16 0.93 -7.84
N GLY A 240 26.23 0.53 -7.16
CA GLY A 240 27.55 1.16 -7.32
C GLY A 240 28.12 1.06 -8.74
N PHE A 241 27.74 0.02 -9.49
CA PHE A 241 28.17 -0.14 -10.88
C PHE A 241 27.41 0.80 -11.83
N VAL A 242 26.10 0.99 -11.62
CA VAL A 242 25.29 1.83 -12.51
C VAL A 242 25.31 3.31 -12.15
N MET A 243 25.55 3.67 -10.88
CA MET A 243 25.47 5.05 -10.40
C MET A 243 26.32 6.07 -11.19
N PRO A 244 27.54 5.75 -11.69
CA PRO A 244 28.30 6.67 -12.52
C PRO A 244 27.60 7.12 -13.81
N GLY A 245 26.68 6.31 -14.34
CA GLY A 245 25.89 6.63 -15.52
C GLY A 245 24.57 7.36 -15.22
N VAL A 246 24.21 7.53 -13.94
CA VAL A 246 22.94 8.12 -13.52
C VAL A 246 23.09 9.62 -13.33
N THR A 247 22.14 10.40 -13.85
CA THR A 247 22.15 11.86 -13.70
C THR A 247 21.27 12.34 -12.56
N LYS A 248 20.16 11.64 -12.26
CA LYS A 248 19.19 11.99 -11.22
C LYS A 248 18.58 10.74 -10.59
N VAL A 249 18.29 10.81 -9.29
CA VAL A 249 17.56 9.74 -8.59
C VAL A 249 16.17 10.24 -8.18
N LEU A 250 15.12 9.54 -8.60
CA LEU A 250 13.73 9.80 -8.21
C LEU A 250 13.20 8.69 -7.29
N LEU A 251 12.82 9.06 -6.07
CA LEU A 251 12.34 8.13 -5.04
C LEU A 251 10.93 8.49 -4.60
N GLY A 252 10.06 7.49 -4.47
CA GLY A 252 8.77 7.63 -3.80
C GLY A 252 8.91 7.50 -2.28
N ALA A 253 8.14 8.27 -1.53
CA ALA A 253 8.05 8.12 -0.07
C ALA A 253 6.71 7.50 0.37
N ASN A 254 6.76 6.73 1.44
CA ASN A 254 5.58 6.24 2.15
C ASN A 254 5.16 7.22 3.26
N ALA A 255 6.12 7.93 3.86
CA ALA A 255 5.86 9.04 4.76
C ALA A 255 7.06 9.99 4.84
N LEU A 256 6.78 11.26 5.13
CA LEU A 256 7.79 12.25 5.55
C LEU A 256 7.59 12.56 7.03
N LEU A 257 8.66 12.47 7.81
CA LEU A 257 8.65 12.68 9.26
C LEU A 257 8.93 14.15 9.59
N ALA A 258 8.54 14.58 10.80
CA ALA A 258 8.69 15.98 11.25
C ALA A 258 10.15 16.47 11.27
N ASN A 259 11.11 15.57 11.45
CA ASN A 259 12.55 15.86 11.39
C ASN A 259 13.12 15.89 9.96
N GLY A 260 12.27 15.83 8.93
CA GLY A 260 12.68 15.80 7.52
C GLY A 260 13.13 14.43 7.01
N TYR A 261 13.02 13.37 7.82
CA TYR A 261 13.43 12.03 7.41
C TYR A 261 12.39 11.41 6.46
N VAL A 262 12.90 10.63 5.51
CA VAL A 262 12.09 9.96 4.50
C VAL A 262 11.90 8.50 4.88
N ARG A 263 10.65 8.12 5.12
CA ARG A 263 10.28 6.72 5.33
C ARG A 263 9.76 6.14 4.02
N SER A 264 10.44 5.13 3.50
CA SER A 264 10.09 4.43 2.26
C SER A 264 10.43 2.93 2.39
N ARG A 265 10.57 2.22 1.27
CA ARG A 265 10.94 0.80 1.21
C ARG A 265 12.35 0.56 1.79
N ALA A 266 12.57 -0.66 2.27
CA ALA A 266 13.89 -1.10 2.71
C ALA A 266 14.87 -1.07 1.52
N GLY A 267 15.93 -0.28 1.63
CA GLY A 267 16.89 -0.04 0.54
C GLY A 267 16.93 1.40 0.03
N THR A 268 15.87 2.20 0.24
CA THR A 268 15.83 3.61 -0.20
C THR A 268 16.98 4.44 0.37
N ALA A 269 17.30 4.26 1.66
CA ALA A 269 18.42 4.93 2.30
C ALA A 269 19.78 4.51 1.71
N GLN A 270 19.93 3.24 1.31
CA GLN A 270 21.16 2.74 0.66
C GLN A 270 21.33 3.34 -0.73
N VAL A 271 20.26 3.41 -1.52
CA VAL A 271 20.26 4.07 -2.83
C VAL A 271 20.67 5.54 -2.68
N ALA A 272 20.06 6.26 -1.74
CA ALA A 272 20.36 7.67 -1.48
C ALA A 272 21.81 7.88 -1.00
N LEU A 273 22.33 6.97 -0.16
CA LEU A 273 23.71 7.04 0.32
C LEU A 273 24.71 6.87 -0.84
N VAL A 274 24.50 5.86 -1.69
CA VAL A 274 25.38 5.64 -2.85
C VAL A 274 25.28 6.83 -3.81
N ALA A 275 24.07 7.32 -4.10
CA ALA A 275 23.88 8.49 -4.95
C ALA A 275 24.65 9.72 -4.44
N LYS A 276 24.60 9.96 -3.12
CA LYS A 276 25.38 11.04 -2.48
C LYS A 276 26.88 10.86 -2.65
N SER A 277 27.41 9.64 -2.55
CA SER A 277 28.84 9.35 -2.76
C SER A 277 29.30 9.64 -4.20
N TYR A 278 28.41 9.54 -5.18
CA TYR A 278 28.67 9.87 -6.59
C TYR A 278 28.22 11.30 -6.98
N ASN A 279 27.82 12.13 -6.02
CA ASN A 279 27.30 13.49 -6.23
C ASN A 279 26.05 13.56 -7.15
N VAL A 280 25.26 12.49 -7.17
CA VAL A 280 24.00 12.43 -7.93
C VAL A 280 22.87 12.99 -7.05
N PRO A 281 22.10 13.99 -7.51
CA PRO A 281 20.99 14.55 -6.74
C PRO A 281 19.87 13.54 -6.56
N VAL A 282 19.35 13.46 -5.34
CA VAL A 282 18.21 12.61 -4.96
C VAL A 282 16.99 13.49 -4.75
N LEU A 283 15.95 13.26 -5.53
CA LEU A 283 14.66 13.92 -5.39
C LEU A 283 13.64 12.91 -4.86
N VAL A 284 12.96 13.30 -3.78
CA VAL A 284 11.93 12.48 -3.14
C VAL A 284 10.57 13.11 -3.42
N CYS A 285 9.69 12.32 -4.02
CA CYS A 285 8.32 12.73 -4.33
C CYS A 285 7.37 12.14 -3.29
N CYS A 286 6.61 13.02 -2.62
CA CYS A 286 5.68 12.65 -1.57
C CYS A 286 4.51 13.64 -1.54
N GLU A 287 3.30 13.11 -1.43
CA GLU A 287 2.08 13.88 -1.19
C GLU A 287 2.02 14.36 0.27
N THR A 288 1.36 15.49 0.50
CA THR A 288 1.23 16.14 1.81
C THR A 288 0.46 15.29 2.82
N HIS A 289 -0.53 14.51 2.38
CA HIS A 289 -1.31 13.63 3.25
C HIS A 289 -0.50 12.47 3.88
N LYS A 290 0.75 12.27 3.45
CA LYS A 290 1.68 11.29 4.02
C LYS A 290 2.64 11.90 5.05
N PHE A 291 2.47 13.16 5.40
CA PHE A 291 3.30 13.81 6.40
C PHE A 291 2.91 13.32 7.79
N SER A 292 3.92 13.09 8.62
CA SER A 292 3.77 12.60 9.98
C SER A 292 4.39 13.57 10.96
N GLU A 293 3.68 13.86 12.03
CA GLU A 293 4.18 14.64 13.18
C GLU A 293 5.19 13.84 14.01
N HIS A 294 5.25 12.51 13.82
CA HIS A 294 6.24 11.69 14.49
C HIS A 294 7.64 11.96 13.92
N ALA A 295 8.62 11.99 14.82
CA ALA A 295 10.02 11.93 14.47
C ALA A 295 10.60 10.58 14.90
N GLN A 296 11.42 10.00 14.03
CA GLN A 296 12.16 8.77 14.29
C GLN A 296 13.58 8.97 13.74
N THR A 297 14.57 8.49 14.48
CA THR A 297 15.99 8.60 14.11
C THR A 297 16.56 7.30 13.55
N ASP A 298 15.99 6.15 13.93
CA ASP A 298 16.42 4.83 13.47
C ASP A 298 15.39 4.16 12.55
N ALA A 299 15.68 2.93 12.10
CA ALA A 299 14.74 2.11 11.33
C ALA A 299 14.21 0.91 12.16
N PHE A 300 14.37 0.94 13.49
CA PHE A 300 14.09 -0.19 14.37
C PHE A 300 12.79 0.00 15.15
N VAL A 301 12.54 1.19 15.71
CA VAL A 301 11.42 1.43 16.65
C VAL A 301 10.05 1.38 15.99
N TYR A 302 9.91 2.01 14.81
CA TYR A 302 8.65 1.99 14.03
C TYR A 302 8.89 1.40 12.64
N ASN A 303 8.67 0.10 12.51
CA ASN A 303 8.83 -0.60 11.23
C ASN A 303 7.76 -1.68 11.04
N GLU A 304 7.65 -2.19 9.82
CA GLU A 304 6.74 -3.27 9.45
C GLU A 304 7.58 -4.52 9.13
N ILE A 305 7.26 -5.65 9.77
CA ILE A 305 7.89 -6.94 9.46
C ILE A 305 7.18 -7.55 8.26
N GLY A 306 7.91 -7.73 7.16
CA GLY A 306 7.39 -8.42 5.98
C GLY A 306 7.19 -9.92 6.22
N LEU A 307 6.21 -10.50 5.52
CA LEU A 307 5.97 -11.95 5.53
C LEU A 307 7.19 -12.66 4.92
N CYS A 308 7.91 -13.42 5.74
CA CYS A 308 8.96 -14.33 5.29
C CYS A 308 8.30 -15.64 4.82
N THR A 309 7.82 -15.71 3.59
CA THR A 309 7.54 -17.01 2.98
C THR A 309 8.89 -17.64 2.60
N GLN A 310 9.17 -18.84 3.14
CA GLN A 310 10.40 -19.59 2.88
C GLN A 310 10.64 -19.84 1.37
N SER A 311 9.58 -19.76 0.54
CA SER A 311 9.65 -19.81 -0.92
C SER A 311 10.49 -18.70 -1.54
N ASN A 312 10.64 -17.54 -0.89
CA ASN A 312 11.38 -16.39 -1.46
C ASN A 312 12.91 -16.56 -1.42
N PHE A 313 13.42 -17.66 -0.84
CA PHE A 313 14.83 -18.04 -0.88
C PHE A 313 15.14 -19.15 -1.90
N HIS A 314 14.12 -19.79 -2.50
CA HIS A 314 14.28 -20.74 -3.59
C HIS A 314 13.84 -20.08 -4.89
N THR A 315 14.81 -19.62 -5.68
CA THR A 315 14.57 -19.28 -7.08
C THR A 315 14.06 -20.53 -7.83
N PRO A 316 12.90 -20.50 -8.49
CA PRO A 316 12.58 -21.51 -9.50
C PRO A 316 13.65 -21.47 -10.59
N ARG A 317 14.02 -22.63 -11.13
CA ARG A 317 14.98 -22.70 -12.23
C ARG A 317 14.41 -21.99 -13.47
N PRO A 318 15.24 -21.46 -14.39
CA PRO A 318 14.83 -20.55 -15.46
C PRO A 318 14.02 -21.19 -16.61
N GLN A 319 13.23 -22.23 -16.37
CA GLN A 319 12.51 -22.96 -17.42
C GLN A 319 10.97 -22.92 -17.31
N GLU A 320 10.39 -22.46 -16.19
CA GLU A 320 8.92 -22.61 -15.97
C GLU A 320 8.09 -21.31 -15.98
N THR A 321 8.67 -20.12 -16.14
CA THR A 321 7.94 -18.87 -15.84
C THR A 321 7.82 -17.87 -16.99
N LEU A 322 7.66 -18.32 -18.24
CA LEU A 322 7.24 -17.41 -19.32
C LEU A 322 5.72 -17.43 -19.56
N THR A 323 5.03 -18.50 -19.19
CA THR A 323 3.60 -18.68 -19.47
C THR A 323 2.68 -18.16 -18.37
N GLU A 324 3.10 -18.16 -17.10
CA GLU A 324 2.23 -17.73 -15.98
C GLU A 324 2.10 -16.20 -15.82
N TYR A 325 2.95 -15.41 -16.47
CA TYR A 325 2.92 -13.94 -16.38
C TYR A 325 2.01 -13.25 -17.41
N LEU A 326 1.39 -14.02 -18.33
CA LEU A 326 0.50 -13.47 -19.36
C LEU A 326 -0.95 -13.29 -18.88
N ASP A 327 -1.37 -13.93 -17.78
CA ASP A 327 -2.77 -14.02 -17.36
C ASP A 327 -3.07 -13.38 -15.98
N PHE A 328 -2.53 -12.20 -15.69
CA PHE A 328 -3.01 -11.38 -14.56
C PHE A 328 -4.00 -10.30 -15.02
N PRO A 329 -5.21 -10.21 -14.44
CA PRO A 329 -6.29 -9.42 -15.00
C PRO A 329 -6.03 -7.91 -14.87
N LYS A 330 -6.08 -7.23 -16.02
CA LYS A 330 -6.25 -5.77 -16.15
C LYS A 330 -7.57 -5.36 -15.49
N LYS A 331 -7.59 -4.96 -14.22
CA LYS A 331 -8.71 -4.23 -13.60
C LYS A 331 -8.38 -3.76 -12.18
N ILE A 332 -7.59 -2.68 -12.05
CA ILE A 332 -7.73 -1.67 -10.98
C ILE A 332 -7.20 -0.34 -11.54
N GLU A 333 -7.88 0.19 -12.56
CA GLU A 333 -7.80 1.61 -12.97
C GLU A 333 -9.19 2.00 -13.45
N ALA A 334 -9.96 2.57 -12.53
CA ALA A 334 -11.08 3.48 -12.74
C ALA A 334 -11.29 4.20 -11.40
#